data_AF-A0AAG5DGN9-F1
#
_entry.id   AF-A0AAG5DGN9-F1
#
_cell.length_a   1.000
_cell.length_b   1.000
_cell.length_c   1.000
_cell.angle_alpha   90.00
_cell.angle_beta   90.00
_cell.angle_gamma   90.00
#
_symmetry.space_group_name_H-M   'P 1'
#
loop_
_entity.id
_entity.type
_entity.pdbx_description
1 polymer ?
#
loop_
_entity_poly.entity_id
_entity_poly.type
_entity_poly.pdbx_seq_one_letter_code
_entity_poly.pdbx_strand_id
1 'polypeptide(L)'
;MLVRANNSKDTEDNTSSTELPDPAAAEPCVSYHPLPVVREGSFMEELKDTSIHHTALRLAEDVKTMKLYGNLYKMVQKLSCSPEVDKDDMKQTLEGAIKANGLEVEIRNVIYHLIRNSVKSDTRPTPASSDPLNYLRRAGIQWERRVRKSLNSMCSESKAQLHGQMRTASDREEILSKWDELSTYQIDLSNYRPVYAPKDLLDVLLSLKGPMKQDETDFLPKWEFSHISLAVKNLFELRVHFSELLRNDNTFGDWSATCQKILKTRHAPLCQQALKKGVTPPPLRGALWSYVLGSHVEQHHIEHWESLRQSVLTNESIVDKLVFKDVQLTATNDDRYFVFEDVLYQIMLCFSRDTEISQLIQVEFTNSAKAKQYEGPPCGFVPFHGICMLAAPFCYLYDNPVSLYYTFRAFYIRYCHRLTTINTHPQGIVSLCLLFEKLLQTHEPQLWSHFRELQIQPIRVVFKWLMRAFSGHLPPEQLLILWDLILGYDSLEILSLLAIIVLSF
;
A
#
# COMPACT_ATOMS: atom_id res chain seq x y z
N MET A 1 24.76 13.37 6.21
CA MET A 1 25.27 14.38 7.14
C MET A 1 26.17 15.34 6.36
N LEU A 2 25.71 16.58 6.19
CA LEU A 2 26.30 17.63 5.33
C LEU A 2 27.35 18.44 6.10
N VAL A 3 28.57 18.59 5.57
CA VAL A 3 29.41 19.79 5.76
C VAL A 3 30.34 19.98 4.55
N ARG A 4 30.48 21.24 4.13
CA ARG A 4 31.49 21.88 3.23
C ARG A 4 31.07 22.04 1.76
N ALA A 5 31.29 23.18 1.10
CA ALA A 5 31.69 24.53 1.50
C ALA A 5 31.45 25.44 0.27
N ASN A 6 30.82 26.60 0.46
CA ASN A 6 30.82 27.68 -0.52
C ASN A 6 32.01 28.60 -0.25
N ASN A 7 32.67 29.04 -1.32
CA ASN A 7 33.39 30.31 -1.38
C ASN A 7 33.53 30.70 -2.86
N SER A 8 32.83 31.76 -3.28
CA SER A 8 33.19 32.53 -4.47
C SER A 8 33.02 34.01 -4.14
N LYS A 9 34.06 34.76 -4.48
CA LYS A 9 34.32 36.17 -4.17
C LYS A 9 33.48 37.12 -5.03
N ASP A 10 33.32 38.31 -4.45
CA ASP A 10 32.85 39.56 -5.02
C ASP A 10 33.65 40.02 -6.26
N THR A 11 32.95 40.71 -7.16
CA THR A 11 33.51 41.78 -8.00
C THR A 11 32.41 42.81 -8.29
N GLU A 12 32.78 44.07 -8.07
CA GLU A 12 32.00 45.31 -8.18
C GLU A 12 31.78 45.81 -9.63
N ASP A 13 30.98 46.88 -9.71
CA ASP A 13 30.93 47.96 -10.71
C ASP A 13 30.13 47.78 -12.02
N ASN A 14 29.00 48.49 -12.16
CA ASN A 14 28.97 49.87 -12.69
C ASN A 14 27.55 50.40 -12.99
N THR A 15 27.42 51.72 -12.81
CA THR A 15 26.24 52.60 -12.91
C THR A 15 25.93 53.14 -14.32
N SER A 16 24.63 53.33 -14.65
CA SER A 16 24.04 54.51 -15.33
C SER A 16 22.50 54.30 -15.43
N SER A 17 21.59 55.05 -14.79
CA SER A 17 21.22 56.48 -14.90
C SER A 17 20.63 56.87 -16.26
N THR A 18 19.29 56.89 -16.39
CA THR A 18 18.58 57.85 -17.25
C THR A 18 17.15 58.06 -16.74
N GLU A 19 16.78 59.33 -16.54
CA GLU A 19 15.51 59.86 -16.01
C GLU A 19 14.43 60.04 -17.11
N LEU A 20 13.17 59.74 -16.75
CA LEU A 20 11.86 60.45 -16.91
C LEU A 20 11.62 61.42 -18.12
N PRO A 21 10.35 61.66 -18.58
CA PRO A 21 9.20 61.99 -17.70
C PRO A 21 7.77 61.58 -18.13
N ASP A 22 6.87 61.67 -17.14
CA ASP A 22 5.40 61.69 -17.22
C ASP A 22 4.87 63.05 -17.75
N PRO A 23 3.64 63.11 -18.30
CA PRO A 23 2.70 64.07 -17.72
C PRO A 23 1.21 63.62 -17.66
N ALA A 24 0.67 63.79 -16.46
CA ALA A 24 -0.67 64.20 -16.02
C ALA A 24 -1.91 64.27 -16.96
N ALA A 25 -3.03 63.86 -16.32
CA ALA A 25 -4.37 64.46 -16.28
C ALA A 25 -5.48 63.92 -17.22
N ALA A 26 -6.46 63.21 -16.63
CA ALA A 26 -7.89 63.57 -16.63
C ALA A 26 -8.75 62.45 -16.00
N GLU A 27 -9.37 62.72 -14.84
CA GLU A 27 -10.54 61.98 -14.36
C GLU A 27 -11.83 62.64 -14.86
N PRO A 28 -12.92 61.88 -15.00
CA PRO A 28 -14.20 62.35 -14.51
C PRO A 28 -14.88 61.37 -13.55
N CYS A 29 -15.42 61.96 -12.48
CA CYS A 29 -16.15 61.37 -11.38
C CYS A 29 -17.45 60.67 -11.85
N VAL A 30 -17.66 59.40 -11.48
CA VAL A 30 -18.96 58.72 -11.52
C VAL A 30 -19.24 58.10 -10.15
N SER A 31 -20.32 58.55 -9.53
CA SER A 31 -20.81 58.12 -8.22
C SER A 31 -21.28 56.66 -8.23
N TYR A 32 -20.67 55.81 -7.42
CA TYR A 32 -21.15 54.45 -7.13
C TYR A 32 -21.90 54.41 -5.79
N HIS A 33 -23.16 53.97 -5.82
CA HIS A 33 -23.84 53.45 -4.63
C HIS A 33 -23.22 52.09 -4.25
N PRO A 34 -22.99 51.79 -2.95
CA PRO A 34 -22.46 50.50 -2.55
C PRO A 34 -23.54 49.41 -2.64
N LEU A 35 -23.27 48.37 -3.43
CA LEU A 35 -23.95 47.08 -3.34
C LEU A 35 -23.50 46.35 -2.07
N PRO A 36 -24.37 45.53 -1.43
CA PRO A 36 -24.04 44.89 -0.17
C PRO A 36 -22.94 43.85 -0.35
N VAL A 37 -21.90 43.97 0.47
CA VAL A 37 -20.83 42.98 0.61
C VAL A 37 -21.43 41.69 1.19
N VAL A 38 -21.70 40.71 0.32
CA VAL A 38 -21.96 39.34 0.76
C VAL A 38 -20.63 38.77 1.25
N ARG A 39 -20.59 38.35 2.52
CA ARG A 39 -19.45 37.68 3.15
C ARG A 39 -19.14 36.37 2.41
N GLU A 40 -18.19 36.38 1.48
CA GLU A 40 -17.70 35.17 0.78
C GLU A 40 -17.18 34.09 1.75
N GLY A 41 -16.79 34.48 2.97
CA GLY A 41 -16.40 33.54 4.03
C GLY A 41 -17.53 32.62 4.50
N SER A 42 -18.78 33.12 4.60
CA SER A 42 -19.93 32.33 5.09
C SER A 42 -20.30 31.21 4.13
N PHE A 43 -20.29 31.51 2.82
CA PHE A 43 -20.69 30.57 1.79
C PHE A 43 -19.67 29.43 1.58
N MET A 44 -18.36 29.73 1.65
CA MET A 44 -17.32 28.69 1.58
C MET A 44 -17.29 27.80 2.83
N GLU A 45 -17.62 28.35 4.00
CA GLU A 45 -17.75 27.60 5.25
C GLU A 45 -19.00 26.72 5.23
N GLU A 46 -20.14 27.25 4.78
CA GLU A 46 -21.37 26.49 4.53
C GLU A 46 -21.18 25.38 3.48
N LEU A 47 -20.43 25.61 2.40
CA LEU A 47 -20.10 24.59 1.39
C LEU A 47 -19.19 23.49 1.96
N LYS A 48 -18.23 23.85 2.81
CA LYS A 48 -17.37 22.88 3.52
C LYS A 48 -18.20 22.07 4.52
N ASP A 49 -19.06 22.70 5.29
CA ASP A 49 -19.94 22.03 6.26
C ASP A 49 -20.95 21.12 5.56
N THR A 50 -21.51 21.56 4.43
CA THR A 50 -22.39 20.74 3.58
C THR A 50 -21.63 19.54 3.01
N SER A 51 -20.37 19.72 2.60
CA SER A 51 -19.49 18.65 2.12
C SER A 51 -19.12 17.64 3.20
N ILE A 52 -18.80 18.12 4.42
CA ILE A 52 -18.50 17.29 5.58
C ILE A 52 -19.75 16.50 5.99
N HIS A 53 -20.90 17.16 6.06
CA HIS A 53 -22.17 16.51 6.41
C HIS A 53 -22.54 15.41 5.40
N HIS A 54 -22.42 15.69 4.10
CA HIS A 54 -22.67 14.67 3.07
C HIS A 54 -21.69 13.50 3.17
N THR A 55 -20.41 13.78 3.43
CA THR A 55 -19.39 12.75 3.65
C THR A 55 -19.68 11.91 4.88
N ALA A 56 -20.11 12.53 5.98
CA ALA A 56 -20.48 11.86 7.21
C ALA A 56 -21.70 10.95 7.01
N LEU A 57 -22.74 11.41 6.30
CA LEU A 57 -23.90 10.59 5.94
C LEU A 57 -23.50 9.38 5.11
N ARG A 58 -22.68 9.58 4.07
CA ARG A 58 -22.19 8.49 3.22
C ARG A 58 -21.41 7.47 4.04
N LEU A 59 -20.46 7.91 4.86
CA LEU A 59 -19.67 7.03 5.73
C LEU A 59 -20.54 6.29 6.73
N ALA A 60 -21.58 6.93 7.27
CA ALA A 60 -22.52 6.27 8.17
C ALA A 60 -23.29 5.14 7.48
N GLU A 61 -23.70 5.32 6.22
CA GLU A 61 -24.30 4.25 5.43
C GLU A 61 -23.30 3.14 5.10
N ASP A 62 -22.07 3.49 4.73
CA ASP A 62 -21.00 2.50 4.47
C ASP A 62 -20.72 1.65 5.73
N VAL A 63 -20.66 2.27 6.92
CA VAL A 63 -20.49 1.59 8.21
C VAL A 63 -21.57 0.53 8.44
N LYS A 64 -22.84 0.82 8.09
CA LYS A 64 -23.95 -0.15 8.26
C LYS A 64 -23.79 -1.42 7.44
N THR A 65 -23.03 -1.38 6.35
CA THR A 65 -22.75 -2.54 5.50
C THR A 65 -21.60 -3.40 6.00
N MET A 66 -20.82 -2.91 6.98
CA MET A 66 -19.65 -3.63 7.50
C MET A 66 -20.06 -4.78 8.42
N LYS A 67 -19.29 -5.88 8.40
CA LYS A 67 -19.51 -7.04 9.30
C LYS A 67 -19.51 -6.65 10.79
N LEU A 68 -18.69 -5.66 11.17
CA LEU A 68 -18.56 -5.19 12.55
C LEU A 68 -19.76 -4.34 13.04
N TYR A 69 -20.62 -3.87 12.14
CA TYR A 69 -21.75 -2.99 12.50
C TYR A 69 -22.68 -3.62 13.53
N GLY A 70 -22.97 -4.93 13.40
CA GLY A 70 -23.84 -5.63 14.33
C GLY A 70 -23.32 -5.61 15.77
N ASN A 71 -21.99 -5.67 15.95
CA ASN A 71 -21.37 -5.59 17.27
C ASN A 71 -21.39 -4.16 17.82
N LEU A 72 -21.00 -3.17 17.01
CA LEU A 72 -21.09 -1.76 17.40
C LEU A 72 -22.52 -1.37 17.80
N TYR A 73 -23.51 -1.76 17.01
CA TYR A 73 -24.91 -1.48 17.27
C TYR A 73 -25.38 -2.10 18.59
N LYS A 74 -25.01 -3.36 18.87
CA LYS A 74 -25.30 -4.01 20.16
C LYS A 74 -24.63 -3.29 21.34
N MET A 75 -23.42 -2.78 21.18
CA MET A 75 -22.73 -2.02 22.23
C MET A 75 -23.44 -0.69 22.51
N VAL A 76 -23.81 0.05 21.47
CA VAL A 76 -24.62 1.28 21.61
C VAL A 76 -25.97 0.99 22.26
N GLN A 77 -26.65 -0.10 21.87
CA GLN A 77 -27.92 -0.51 22.48
C GLN A 77 -27.78 -0.80 23.97
N LYS A 78 -26.72 -1.52 24.38
CA LYS A 78 -26.46 -1.79 25.80
C LYS A 78 -26.21 -0.50 26.58
N LEU A 79 -25.44 0.43 26.01
CA LEU A 79 -25.21 1.75 26.63
C LEU A 79 -26.50 2.56 26.74
N SER A 80 -27.35 2.55 25.71
CA SER A 80 -28.63 3.26 25.74
C SER A 80 -29.61 2.76 26.82
N CYS A 81 -29.41 1.54 27.31
CA CYS A 81 -30.16 0.95 28.41
C CYS A 81 -29.47 1.09 29.78
N SER A 82 -28.31 1.75 29.84
CA SER A 82 -27.56 1.93 31.08
C SER A 82 -28.20 3.03 31.94
N PRO A 83 -27.97 3.02 33.27
CA PRO A 83 -28.45 4.09 34.14
C PRO A 83 -27.76 5.45 33.90
N GLU A 84 -26.70 5.48 33.08
CA GLU A 84 -25.96 6.70 32.72
C GLU A 84 -26.67 7.50 31.62
N VAL A 85 -27.65 6.90 30.93
CA VAL A 85 -28.38 7.53 29.82
C VAL A 85 -29.78 7.90 30.29
N ASP A 86 -30.03 9.21 30.36
CA ASP A 86 -31.32 9.78 30.70
C ASP A 86 -32.26 9.69 29.49
N LYS A 87 -33.51 9.29 29.71
CA LYS A 87 -34.53 9.27 28.66
C LYS A 87 -34.95 10.67 28.23
N ASP A 88 -34.93 11.64 29.15
CA ASP A 88 -35.35 13.01 28.88
C ASP A 88 -34.25 13.85 28.20
N ASP A 89 -32.99 13.41 28.31
CA ASP A 89 -31.84 13.97 27.59
C ASP A 89 -30.98 12.87 26.94
N MET A 90 -31.64 12.01 26.14
CA MET A 90 -31.01 10.83 25.56
C MET A 90 -29.81 11.18 24.68
N LYS A 91 -29.87 12.29 23.94
CA LYS A 91 -28.80 12.66 23.00
C LYS A 91 -27.49 12.97 23.74
N GLN A 92 -27.51 13.90 24.69
CA GLN A 92 -26.28 14.33 25.36
C GLN A 92 -25.78 13.25 26.32
N THR A 93 -26.68 12.59 27.04
CA THR A 93 -26.28 11.56 28.00
C THR A 93 -25.74 10.29 27.33
N LEU A 94 -26.33 9.87 26.19
CA LEU A 94 -25.77 8.78 25.39
C LEU A 94 -24.43 9.13 24.76
N GLU A 95 -24.27 10.34 24.21
CA GLU A 95 -22.96 10.80 23.72
C GLU A 95 -21.91 10.79 24.84
N GLY A 96 -22.27 11.24 26.04
CA GLY A 96 -21.42 11.17 27.24
C GLY A 96 -21.03 9.73 27.59
N ALA A 97 -22.00 8.81 27.62
CA ALA A 97 -21.77 7.39 27.90
C ALA A 97 -20.87 6.73 26.85
N ILE A 98 -21.06 7.04 25.56
CA ILE A 98 -20.20 6.57 24.46
C ILE A 98 -18.75 7.00 24.66
N LYS A 99 -18.53 8.25 25.07
CA LYS A 99 -17.19 8.80 25.36
C LYS A 99 -16.56 8.14 26.57
N ALA A 100 -17.29 8.06 27.69
CA ALA A 100 -16.80 7.48 28.94
C ALA A 100 -16.40 6.00 28.80
N ASN A 101 -17.12 5.26 27.95
CA ASN A 101 -16.87 3.84 27.68
C ASN A 101 -15.84 3.60 26.55
N GLY A 102 -15.28 4.65 25.95
CA GLY A 102 -14.26 4.55 24.89
C GLY A 102 -14.78 4.15 23.51
N LEU A 103 -16.09 3.95 23.36
CA LEU A 103 -16.73 3.57 22.09
C LEU A 103 -16.59 4.67 21.01
N GLU A 104 -16.44 5.93 21.41
CA GLU A 104 -16.09 7.02 20.50
C GLU A 104 -14.79 6.73 19.72
N VAL A 105 -13.76 6.23 20.41
CA VAL A 105 -12.46 5.93 19.79
C VAL A 105 -12.58 4.78 18.81
N GLU A 106 -13.37 3.76 19.14
CA GLU A 106 -13.64 2.63 18.25
C GLU A 106 -14.35 3.09 16.97
N ILE A 107 -15.39 3.93 17.08
CA ILE A 107 -16.09 4.49 15.93
C ILE A 107 -15.14 5.37 15.09
N ARG A 108 -14.33 6.22 15.73
CA ARG A 108 -13.32 7.04 15.05
C ARG A 108 -12.31 6.19 14.28
N ASN A 109 -11.88 5.07 14.87
CA ASN A 109 -11.00 4.13 14.20
C ASN A 109 -11.70 3.49 12.99
N VAL A 110 -12.95 3.04 13.11
CA VAL A 110 -13.69 2.49 11.96
C VAL A 110 -13.77 3.50 10.82
N ILE A 111 -14.11 4.76 11.12
CA ILE A 111 -14.13 5.85 10.15
C ILE A 111 -12.76 6.08 9.52
N TYR A 112 -11.69 6.09 10.33
CA TYR A 112 -10.31 6.25 9.86
C TYR A 112 -9.93 5.15 8.84
N HIS A 113 -10.21 3.88 9.14
CA HIS A 113 -9.92 2.77 8.23
C HIS A 113 -10.77 2.84 6.96
N LEU A 114 -12.06 3.20 7.07
CA LEU A 114 -12.93 3.42 5.92
C LEU A 114 -12.42 4.54 5.02
N ILE A 115 -12.01 5.68 5.57
CA ILE A 115 -11.43 6.78 4.80
C ILE A 115 -10.19 6.27 4.06
N ARG A 116 -9.26 5.62 4.75
CA ARG A 116 -8.03 5.10 4.13
C ARG A 116 -8.27 4.07 3.03
N ASN A 117 -9.34 3.28 3.13
CA ASN A 117 -9.72 2.32 2.09
C ASN A 117 -10.58 2.95 0.98
N SER A 118 -11.25 4.07 1.26
CA SER A 118 -12.18 4.76 0.34
C SER A 118 -11.58 5.95 -0.39
N VAL A 119 -10.33 6.35 -0.09
CA VAL A 119 -9.56 7.30 -0.91
C VAL A 119 -9.30 6.65 -2.28
N LYS A 120 -10.35 6.66 -3.08
CA LYS A 120 -10.36 6.54 -4.53
C LYS A 120 -9.51 7.69 -5.06
N SER A 121 -8.72 7.42 -6.09
CA SER A 121 -8.22 8.48 -6.94
C SER A 121 -9.44 9.29 -7.39
N ASP A 122 -9.45 10.61 -7.15
CA ASP A 122 -10.38 11.57 -7.73
C ASP A 122 -10.20 11.66 -9.25
N THR A 123 -10.26 10.53 -9.95
CA THR A 123 -10.42 10.45 -11.39
C THR A 123 -11.90 10.29 -11.62
N ARG A 124 -12.60 11.42 -11.82
CA ARG A 124 -13.89 11.40 -12.50
C ARG A 124 -13.76 10.49 -13.72
N PRO A 125 -14.70 9.55 -13.96
CA PRO A 125 -14.62 8.68 -15.13
C PRO A 125 -14.69 9.55 -16.38
N THR A 126 -13.53 9.85 -16.98
CA THR A 126 -13.44 10.39 -18.32
C THR A 126 -14.07 9.39 -19.28
N PRO A 127 -14.87 9.84 -20.25
CA PRO A 127 -15.51 8.95 -21.21
C PRO A 127 -14.48 8.03 -21.89
N ALA A 128 -14.79 6.74 -21.89
CA ALA A 128 -13.88 5.64 -22.22
C ALA A 128 -13.22 5.71 -23.60
N SER A 129 -13.69 6.57 -24.51
CA SER A 129 -13.12 6.75 -25.84
C SER A 129 -11.89 7.67 -25.89
N SER A 130 -11.56 8.39 -24.81
CA SER A 130 -10.46 9.39 -24.80
C SER A 130 -9.42 9.23 -23.68
N ASP A 131 -9.54 8.22 -22.80
CA ASP A 131 -8.63 8.06 -21.68
C ASP A 131 -7.22 7.62 -22.15
N PRO A 132 -6.18 8.48 -22.02
CA PRO A 132 -4.83 8.19 -22.48
C PRO A 132 -4.20 7.00 -21.74
N LEU A 133 -4.76 6.56 -20.61
CA LEU A 133 -4.27 5.45 -19.79
C LEU A 133 -4.99 4.12 -20.07
N ASN A 134 -5.93 4.09 -21.01
CA ASN A 134 -6.65 2.85 -21.37
C ASN A 134 -5.71 1.72 -21.82
N TYR A 135 -4.56 2.02 -22.41
CA TYR A 135 -3.58 1.00 -22.78
C TYR A 135 -2.98 0.30 -21.53
N LEU A 136 -2.78 1.01 -20.41
CA LEU A 136 -2.31 0.42 -19.15
C LEU A 136 -3.35 -0.53 -18.56
N ARG A 137 -4.64 -0.14 -18.57
CA ARG A 137 -5.72 -1.03 -18.12
C ARG A 137 -5.79 -2.30 -18.97
N ARG A 138 -5.67 -2.16 -20.30
CA ARG A 138 -5.60 -3.31 -21.22
C ARG A 138 -4.39 -4.19 -20.94
N ALA A 139 -3.22 -3.59 -20.70
CA ALA A 139 -2.00 -4.32 -20.36
C ALA A 139 -2.14 -5.09 -19.03
N GLY A 140 -2.78 -4.50 -18.01
CA GLY A 140 -3.10 -5.19 -16.76
C GLY A 140 -3.99 -6.41 -16.96
N ILE A 141 -5.09 -6.28 -17.70
CA ILE A 141 -5.97 -7.40 -18.03
C ILE A 141 -5.22 -8.50 -18.81
N GLN A 142 -4.36 -8.11 -19.75
CA GLN A 142 -3.54 -9.05 -20.52
C GLN A 142 -2.50 -9.75 -19.65
N TRP A 143 -1.86 -9.03 -18.74
CA TRP A 143 -0.89 -9.57 -17.78
C TRP A 143 -1.55 -10.61 -16.86
N GLU A 144 -2.66 -10.27 -16.22
CA GLU A 144 -3.39 -11.20 -15.36
C GLU A 144 -3.87 -12.44 -16.12
N ARG A 145 -4.31 -12.26 -17.38
CA ARG A 145 -4.69 -13.39 -18.24
C ARG A 145 -3.49 -14.26 -18.59
N ARG A 146 -2.33 -13.68 -18.87
CA ARG A 146 -1.08 -14.40 -19.16
C ARG A 146 -0.65 -15.23 -17.95
N VAL A 147 -0.62 -14.62 -16.77
CA VAL A 147 -0.25 -15.29 -15.52
C VAL A 147 -1.19 -16.46 -15.21
N ARG A 148 -2.51 -16.27 -15.35
CA ARG A 148 -3.49 -17.36 -15.19
C ARG A 148 -3.31 -18.48 -16.20
N LYS A 149 -3.07 -18.16 -17.47
CA LYS A 149 -2.77 -19.18 -18.50
C LYS A 149 -1.52 -19.99 -18.15
N SER A 150 -0.48 -19.34 -17.63
CA SER A 150 0.74 -20.04 -17.17
C SER A 150 0.45 -20.98 -16.00
N LEU A 151 -0.36 -20.56 -15.03
CA LEU A 151 -0.79 -21.42 -13.93
C LEU A 151 -1.60 -22.63 -14.45
N ASN A 152 -2.56 -22.41 -15.35
CA ASN A 152 -3.37 -23.46 -15.94
C ASN A 152 -2.54 -24.45 -16.79
N SER A 153 -1.52 -23.97 -17.50
CA SER A 153 -0.54 -24.84 -18.19
C SER A 153 0.18 -25.75 -17.19
N MET A 154 0.65 -25.18 -16.08
CA MET A 154 1.34 -25.94 -15.03
C MET A 154 0.43 -26.98 -14.37
N CYS A 155 -0.84 -26.66 -14.13
CA CYS A 155 -1.85 -27.62 -13.68
C CYS A 155 -1.98 -28.80 -14.66
N SER A 156 -2.07 -28.50 -15.97
CA SER A 156 -2.19 -29.51 -17.01
C SER A 156 -0.95 -30.40 -17.12
N GLU A 157 0.25 -29.81 -17.07
CA GLU A 157 1.54 -30.50 -17.08
C GLU A 157 1.70 -31.44 -15.87
N SER A 158 1.27 -30.98 -14.69
CA SER A 158 1.41 -31.71 -13.43
C SER A 158 0.24 -32.67 -13.14
N LYS A 159 -0.75 -32.76 -14.03
CA LYS A 159 -2.03 -33.47 -13.83
C LYS A 159 -2.76 -33.05 -12.53
N ALA A 160 -2.51 -31.83 -12.06
CA ALA A 160 -3.10 -31.26 -10.85
C ALA A 160 -4.37 -30.47 -11.21
N GLN A 161 -5.35 -30.43 -10.30
CA GLN A 161 -6.54 -29.59 -10.48
C GLN A 161 -6.34 -28.20 -9.86
N LEU A 162 -6.75 -27.16 -10.59
CA LEU A 162 -6.62 -25.77 -10.16
C LEU A 162 -7.43 -25.47 -8.89
N HIS A 163 -8.66 -25.95 -8.83
CA HIS A 163 -9.55 -25.82 -7.66
C HIS A 163 -9.18 -26.76 -6.51
N GLY A 164 -8.11 -27.53 -6.69
CA GLY A 164 -7.65 -28.53 -5.76
C GLY A 164 -8.45 -29.82 -5.80
N GLN A 165 -7.94 -30.81 -5.08
CA GLN A 165 -8.59 -32.09 -4.84
C GLN A 165 -8.63 -32.35 -3.33
N MET A 166 -9.60 -33.14 -2.88
CA MET A 166 -9.60 -33.61 -1.50
C MET A 166 -8.34 -34.44 -1.26
N ARG A 167 -7.59 -34.10 -0.19
CA ARG A 167 -6.47 -34.92 0.27
C ARG A 167 -6.94 -36.29 0.71
N THR A 168 -6.06 -37.27 0.56
CA THR A 168 -6.28 -38.58 1.17
C THR A 168 -6.26 -38.45 2.70
N ALA A 169 -6.87 -39.41 3.41
CA ALA A 169 -6.87 -39.42 4.87
C ALA A 169 -5.44 -39.44 5.43
N SER A 170 -4.55 -40.23 4.82
CA SER A 170 -3.14 -40.33 5.20
C SER A 170 -2.41 -39.00 5.04
N ASP A 171 -2.53 -38.35 3.87
CA ASP A 171 -1.85 -37.07 3.63
C ASP A 171 -2.36 -35.98 4.58
N ARG A 172 -3.67 -36.00 4.87
CA ARG A 172 -4.31 -35.08 5.81
C ARG A 172 -3.80 -35.29 7.25
N GLU A 173 -3.66 -36.54 7.69
CA GLU A 173 -3.09 -36.85 9.01
C GLU A 173 -1.62 -36.44 9.09
N GLU A 174 -0.84 -36.68 8.04
CA GLU A 174 0.57 -36.28 7.99
C GLU A 174 0.73 -34.76 8.09
N ILE A 175 0.08 -33.99 7.22
CA ILE A 175 0.19 -32.51 7.24
C ILE A 175 -0.34 -31.93 8.55
N LEU A 176 -1.38 -32.52 9.14
CA LEU A 176 -1.90 -32.10 10.45
C LEU A 176 -0.86 -32.34 11.55
N SER A 177 -0.23 -33.52 11.57
CA SER A 177 0.79 -33.87 12.57
C SER A 177 2.04 -32.99 12.48
N LYS A 178 2.33 -32.45 11.30
CA LYS A 178 3.49 -31.58 11.00
C LYS A 178 3.11 -30.11 10.85
N TRP A 179 1.91 -29.68 11.26
CA TRP A 179 1.43 -28.32 10.99
C TRP A 179 2.35 -27.23 11.55
N ASP A 180 2.97 -27.48 12.70
CA ASP A 180 3.90 -26.55 13.35
C ASP A 180 5.36 -26.73 12.92
N GLU A 181 5.65 -27.76 12.12
CA GLU A 181 6.97 -28.13 11.60
C GLU A 181 6.88 -28.50 10.10
N LEU A 182 6.18 -27.67 9.32
CA LEU A 182 5.89 -27.92 7.90
C LEU A 182 7.16 -28.00 7.03
N SER A 183 8.29 -27.45 7.48
CA SER A 183 9.62 -27.65 6.87
C SER A 183 10.02 -29.13 6.79
N THR A 184 9.49 -29.98 7.68
CA THR A 184 9.72 -31.44 7.68
C THR A 184 8.71 -32.23 6.85
N TYR A 185 7.72 -31.56 6.27
CA TYR A 185 6.71 -32.18 5.41
C TYR A 185 7.31 -32.43 4.02
N GLN A 186 7.41 -33.72 3.65
CA GLN A 186 8.09 -34.12 2.43
C GLN A 186 7.19 -33.89 1.21
N ILE A 187 7.62 -33.00 0.33
CA ILE A 187 6.94 -32.71 -0.93
C ILE A 187 7.95 -32.77 -2.07
N ASP A 188 7.66 -33.53 -3.13
CA ASP A 188 8.42 -33.43 -4.37
C ASP A 188 8.09 -32.13 -5.11
N LEU A 189 9.10 -31.25 -5.18
CA LEU A 189 9.02 -29.94 -5.81
C LEU A 189 9.89 -29.83 -7.07
N SER A 190 10.38 -30.97 -7.59
CA SER A 190 11.34 -31.00 -8.70
C SER A 190 10.73 -30.45 -10.01
N ASN A 191 9.45 -30.70 -10.23
CA ASN A 191 8.72 -30.25 -11.42
C ASN A 191 8.07 -28.87 -11.27
N TYR A 192 8.18 -28.26 -10.08
CA TYR A 192 7.53 -26.99 -9.78
C TYR A 192 8.53 -25.83 -9.90
N ARG A 193 8.13 -24.84 -10.70
CA ARG A 193 8.84 -23.57 -10.90
C ARG A 193 7.90 -22.41 -10.57
N PRO A 194 8.41 -21.23 -10.21
CA PRO A 194 7.56 -20.06 -10.07
C PRO A 194 6.78 -19.79 -11.36
N VAL A 195 5.51 -19.38 -11.22
CA VAL A 195 4.65 -19.08 -12.39
C VAL A 195 5.15 -17.85 -13.15
N TYR A 196 5.65 -16.86 -12.39
CA TYR A 196 6.32 -15.67 -12.89
C TYR A 196 7.24 -15.10 -11.80
N ALA A 197 8.23 -14.33 -12.23
CA ALA A 197 9.20 -13.63 -11.41
C ALA A 197 9.17 -12.12 -11.71
N PRO A 198 9.85 -11.28 -10.90
CA PRO A 198 9.90 -9.84 -11.15
C PRO A 198 10.37 -9.47 -12.57
N LYS A 199 11.29 -10.25 -13.15
CA LYS A 199 11.76 -10.01 -14.52
C LYS A 199 10.62 -10.08 -15.55
N ASP A 200 9.70 -11.03 -15.40
CA ASP A 200 8.60 -11.22 -16.36
C ASP A 200 7.64 -10.02 -16.37
N LEU A 201 7.33 -9.48 -15.18
CA LEU A 201 6.52 -8.27 -15.06
C LEU A 201 7.25 -7.06 -15.64
N LEU A 202 8.54 -6.90 -15.31
CA LEU A 202 9.34 -5.79 -15.85
C LEU A 202 9.41 -5.82 -17.38
N ASP A 203 9.61 -7.01 -17.98
CA ASP A 203 9.65 -7.13 -19.44
C ASP A 203 8.30 -6.74 -20.08
N VAL A 204 7.17 -6.99 -19.39
CA VAL A 204 5.86 -6.46 -19.82
C VAL A 204 5.80 -4.94 -19.69
N LEU A 205 6.28 -4.37 -18.58
CA LEU A 205 6.30 -2.92 -18.37
C LEU A 205 7.15 -2.20 -19.43
N LEU A 206 8.31 -2.75 -19.77
CA LEU A 206 9.20 -2.22 -20.81
C LEU A 206 8.62 -2.38 -22.23
N SER A 207 7.63 -3.26 -22.42
CA SER A 207 6.94 -3.45 -23.70
C SER A 207 5.73 -2.54 -23.89
N LEU A 208 5.36 -1.76 -22.86
CA LEU A 208 4.22 -0.85 -22.93
C LEU A 208 4.45 0.20 -24.01
N LYS A 209 3.40 0.48 -24.79
CA LYS A 209 3.39 1.53 -25.81
C LYS A 209 2.25 2.49 -25.51
N GLY A 210 2.59 3.71 -25.12
CA GLY A 210 1.62 4.79 -24.91
C GLY A 210 0.97 5.25 -26.21
N PRO A 211 -0.12 6.03 -26.15
CA PRO A 211 -0.73 6.63 -27.33
C PRO A 211 0.17 7.75 -27.88
N MET A 212 1.04 7.39 -28.84
CA MET A 212 1.86 8.23 -29.74
C MET A 212 3.04 9.04 -29.15
N LYS A 213 4.26 8.75 -29.65
CA LYS A 213 5.01 9.67 -30.52
C LYS A 213 5.46 8.88 -31.75
N GLN A 214 4.98 9.29 -32.91
CA GLN A 214 5.33 8.76 -34.23
C GLN A 214 6.64 9.35 -34.77
N ASP A 215 7.39 10.08 -33.95
CA ASP A 215 8.73 10.53 -34.29
C ASP A 215 9.72 9.41 -33.95
N GLU A 216 9.92 8.50 -34.92
CA GLU A 216 11.08 7.63 -34.99
C GLU A 216 12.35 8.49 -35.13
N THR A 217 12.76 9.13 -34.04
CA THR A 217 14.15 9.51 -33.88
C THR A 217 14.83 8.36 -33.16
N ASP A 218 15.68 7.62 -33.87
CA ASP A 218 16.47 6.49 -33.39
C ASP A 218 17.41 6.82 -32.19
N PHE A 219 17.37 8.05 -31.68
CA PHE A 219 18.25 8.56 -30.63
C PHE A 219 17.74 8.36 -29.20
N LEU A 220 16.43 8.13 -29.00
CA LEU A 220 15.88 7.89 -27.66
C LEU A 220 15.87 6.38 -27.35
N PRO A 221 16.44 5.94 -26.22
CA PRO A 221 16.42 4.55 -25.84
C PRO A 221 14.99 4.06 -25.65
N LYS A 222 14.62 2.97 -26.34
CA LYS A 222 13.27 2.38 -26.34
C LYS A 222 12.80 1.81 -24.98
N TRP A 223 13.61 1.95 -23.93
CA TRP A 223 13.38 1.37 -22.60
C TRP A 223 12.95 2.40 -21.53
N GLU A 224 12.83 3.67 -21.88
CA GLU A 224 12.40 4.72 -20.96
C GLU A 224 10.88 4.71 -20.71
N PHE A 225 10.47 5.00 -19.47
CA PHE A 225 9.07 5.16 -19.07
C PHE A 225 8.51 6.56 -19.36
N SER A 226 9.30 7.46 -19.91
CA SER A 226 8.91 8.84 -20.27
C SER A 226 7.64 8.94 -21.15
N HIS A 227 7.33 7.90 -21.91
CA HIS A 227 6.12 7.77 -22.73
C HIS A 227 4.83 7.50 -21.93
N ILE A 228 4.92 7.21 -20.62
CA ILE A 228 3.79 6.93 -19.75
C ILE A 228 3.24 8.24 -19.17
N SER A 229 2.00 8.58 -19.55
CA SER A 229 1.31 9.80 -19.11
C SER A 229 0.68 9.70 -17.71
N LEU A 230 1.38 9.06 -16.76
CA LEU A 230 0.96 9.03 -15.36
C LEU A 230 1.53 10.24 -14.60
N ALA A 231 0.68 10.87 -13.79
CA ALA A 231 1.11 11.90 -12.86
C ALA A 231 1.84 11.23 -11.68
N VAL A 232 3.09 11.64 -11.46
CA VAL A 232 3.92 11.22 -10.33
C VAL A 232 4.52 12.46 -9.71
N LYS A 233 4.76 12.41 -8.40
CA LYS A 233 5.32 13.55 -7.66
C LYS A 233 6.71 13.90 -8.17
N ASN A 234 7.05 15.18 -8.18
CA ASN A 234 8.44 15.63 -8.29
C ASN A 234 9.10 15.66 -6.88
N LEU A 235 10.40 15.93 -6.82
CA LEU A 235 11.13 15.97 -5.54
C LEU A 235 10.59 17.04 -4.58
N PHE A 236 10.10 18.19 -5.07
CA PHE A 236 9.54 19.22 -4.21
C PHE A 236 8.27 18.71 -3.52
N GLU A 237 7.35 18.11 -4.27
CA GLU A 237 6.13 17.50 -3.72
C GLU A 237 6.43 16.37 -2.75
N LEU A 238 7.46 15.55 -3.02
CA LEU A 238 7.92 14.52 -2.09
C LEU A 238 8.49 15.12 -0.80
N ARG A 239 9.28 16.20 -0.89
CA ARG A 239 9.81 16.90 0.30
C ARG A 239 8.69 17.49 1.15
N VAL A 240 7.63 18.01 0.54
CA VAL A 240 6.45 18.49 1.26
C VAL A 240 5.74 17.32 1.94
N HIS A 241 5.49 16.23 1.20
CA HIS A 241 4.80 15.05 1.71
C HIS A 241 5.55 14.38 2.87
N PHE A 242 6.87 14.25 2.77
CA PHE A 242 7.76 13.67 3.78
C PHE A 242 8.45 14.72 4.65
N SER A 243 7.87 15.92 4.78
CA SER A 243 8.52 17.06 5.45
C SER A 243 8.90 16.80 6.91
N GLU A 244 8.14 15.96 7.61
CA GLU A 244 8.45 15.60 9.00
C GLU A 244 9.72 14.75 9.14
N LEU A 245 10.10 13.95 8.11
CA LEU A 245 11.38 13.24 8.08
C LEU A 245 12.58 14.18 7.98
N LEU A 246 12.37 15.38 7.43
CA LEU A 246 13.42 16.39 7.28
C LEU A 246 13.62 17.19 8.56
N ARG A 247 12.70 17.10 9.52
CA ARG A 247 12.81 17.77 10.82
C ARG A 247 13.74 16.94 11.71
N ASN A 248 14.93 17.46 12.01
CA ASN A 248 15.88 16.87 12.96
C ASN A 248 15.40 17.04 14.42
N ASP A 249 14.18 16.62 14.75
CA ASP A 249 13.67 16.63 16.12
C ASP A 249 14.22 15.42 16.90
N ASN A 250 15.54 15.24 16.96
CA ASN A 250 16.18 14.12 17.67
C ASN A 250 16.15 14.27 19.21
N THR A 251 15.54 15.34 19.74
CA THR A 251 15.27 15.50 21.17
C THR A 251 14.01 14.75 21.56
N PHE A 252 14.00 13.45 21.35
CA PHE A 252 13.00 12.61 21.97
C PHE A 252 13.45 12.37 23.41
N GLY A 253 12.60 12.66 24.39
CA GLY A 253 12.78 12.11 25.72
C GLY A 253 12.64 10.58 25.67
N ASP A 254 11.94 10.00 26.62
CA ASP A 254 11.60 8.58 26.52
C ASP A 254 10.54 8.33 25.42
N TRP A 255 10.99 8.07 24.19
CA TRP A 255 10.13 7.78 23.06
C TRP A 255 9.36 6.47 23.25
N SER A 256 9.95 5.48 23.93
CA SER A 256 9.28 4.23 24.27
C SER A 256 8.07 4.48 25.17
N ALA A 257 8.25 5.25 26.25
CA ALA A 257 7.14 5.65 27.11
C ALA A 257 6.09 6.48 26.36
N THR A 258 6.50 7.28 25.37
CA THR A 258 5.57 8.05 24.53
C THR A 258 4.73 7.15 23.65
N CYS A 259 5.34 6.19 22.95
CA CYS A 259 4.62 5.17 22.17
C CYS A 259 3.66 4.35 23.04
N GLN A 260 4.06 3.98 24.26
CA GLN A 260 3.17 3.30 25.20
C GLN A 260 1.95 4.15 25.57
N LYS A 261 2.15 5.45 25.82
CA LYS A 261 1.03 6.39 26.08
C LYS A 261 0.09 6.48 24.87
N ILE A 262 0.65 6.57 23.66
CA ILE A 262 -0.13 6.57 22.41
C ILE A 262 -0.96 5.28 22.28
N LEU A 263 -0.37 4.11 22.49
CA LEU A 263 -1.09 2.83 22.44
C LEU A 263 -2.23 2.76 23.47
N LYS A 264 -2.05 3.33 24.67
CA LYS A 264 -3.13 3.40 25.68
C LYS A 264 -4.34 4.21 25.22
N THR A 265 -4.16 5.19 24.34
CA THR A 265 -5.30 5.94 23.75
C THR A 265 -6.13 5.13 22.78
N ARG A 266 -5.57 4.03 22.23
CA ARG A 266 -6.19 3.21 21.18
C ARG A 266 -6.60 3.97 19.93
N HIS A 267 -6.06 5.17 19.70
CA HIS A 267 -6.45 6.05 18.60
C HIS A 267 -5.52 5.82 17.39
N ALA A 268 -6.04 5.17 16.34
CA ALA A 268 -5.26 4.76 15.17
C ALA A 268 -4.52 5.92 14.47
N PRO A 269 -5.12 7.11 14.26
CA PRO A 269 -4.40 8.26 13.71
C PRO A 269 -3.19 8.71 14.55
N LEU A 270 -3.23 8.56 15.88
CA LEU A 270 -2.06 8.90 16.73
C LEU A 270 -0.96 7.86 16.57
N CYS A 271 -1.34 6.58 16.42
CA CYS A 271 -0.39 5.52 16.11
C CYS A 271 0.28 5.76 14.76
N GLN A 272 -0.49 6.15 13.72
CA GLN A 272 0.04 6.49 12.40
C GLN A 272 1.04 7.64 12.48
N GLN A 273 0.69 8.70 13.22
CA GLN A 273 1.56 9.85 13.40
C GLN A 273 2.88 9.49 14.10
N ALA A 274 2.87 8.51 15.03
CA ALA A 274 4.08 8.01 15.65
C ALA A 274 5.00 7.28 14.65
N LEU A 275 4.43 6.50 13.73
CA LEU A 275 5.18 5.71 12.74
C LEU A 275 5.92 6.58 11.71
N LYS A 276 5.44 7.80 11.42
CA LYS A 276 6.10 8.73 10.49
C LYS A 276 7.55 9.05 10.85
N LYS A 277 7.95 8.87 12.11
CA LYS A 277 9.32 9.13 12.56
C LYS A 277 10.32 8.03 12.15
N GLY A 278 9.85 6.84 11.77
CA GLY A 278 10.72 5.71 11.42
C GLY A 278 11.58 5.17 12.56
N VAL A 279 11.35 5.60 13.81
CA VAL A 279 12.12 5.17 15.00
C VAL A 279 11.23 4.45 16.00
N THR A 280 10.45 3.48 15.52
CA THR A 280 9.51 2.75 16.37
C THR A 280 10.25 1.76 17.29
N PRO A 281 10.01 1.78 18.61
CA PRO A 281 10.58 0.78 19.52
C PRO A 281 10.15 -0.64 19.11
N PRO A 282 11.08 -1.61 18.96
CA PRO A 282 10.74 -2.93 18.43
C PRO A 282 9.58 -3.64 19.14
N PRO A 283 9.48 -3.67 20.48
CA PRO A 283 8.39 -4.36 21.18
C PRO A 283 7.00 -3.74 20.98
N LEU A 284 6.95 -2.48 20.53
CA LEU A 284 5.70 -1.72 20.36
C LEU A 284 5.25 -1.65 18.90
N ARG A 285 6.13 -2.01 17.95
CA ARG A 285 5.88 -1.87 16.52
C ARG A 285 4.66 -2.65 16.05
N GLY A 286 4.56 -3.94 16.39
CA GLY A 286 3.42 -4.77 16.01
C GLY A 286 2.08 -4.22 16.53
N ALA A 287 2.06 -3.66 17.74
CA ALA A 287 0.86 -3.05 18.30
C ALA A 287 0.48 -1.73 17.59
N LEU A 288 1.46 -0.89 17.25
CA LEU A 288 1.19 0.34 16.49
C LEU A 288 0.69 0.03 15.08
N TRP A 289 1.29 -0.96 14.42
CA TRP A 289 0.88 -1.40 13.08
C TRP A 289 -0.54 -1.93 13.08
N SER A 290 -0.93 -2.72 14.09
CA SER A 290 -2.29 -3.28 14.15
C SER A 290 -3.36 -2.22 14.35
N TYR A 291 -3.09 -1.16 15.12
CA TYR A 291 -4.00 0.00 15.20
C TYR A 291 -4.10 0.74 13.87
N VAL A 292 -2.99 0.94 13.17
CA VAL A 292 -2.99 1.68 11.89
C VAL A 292 -3.68 0.87 10.79
N LEU A 293 -3.50 -0.45 10.76
CA LEU A 293 -4.06 -1.33 9.75
C LEU A 293 -5.46 -1.85 10.09
N GLY A 294 -5.91 -1.67 11.33
CA GLY A 294 -7.18 -2.21 11.82
C GLY A 294 -7.16 -3.74 11.88
N SER A 295 -6.00 -4.34 12.16
CA SER A 295 -5.79 -5.79 12.12
C SER A 295 -5.85 -6.46 13.49
N HIS A 296 -6.50 -5.82 14.47
CA HIS A 296 -6.71 -6.44 15.78
C HIS A 296 -7.53 -7.73 15.63
N VAL A 297 -7.00 -8.80 16.21
CA VAL A 297 -7.64 -10.11 16.16
C VAL A 297 -8.82 -10.14 17.12
N GLU A 298 -9.96 -10.58 16.60
CA GLU A 298 -11.19 -10.81 17.34
C GLU A 298 -11.59 -12.28 17.22
N GLN A 299 -12.62 -12.71 17.94
CA GLN A 299 -13.07 -14.10 17.91
C GLN A 299 -13.41 -14.60 16.49
N HIS A 300 -14.12 -13.79 15.71
CA HIS A 300 -14.49 -14.14 14.34
C HIS A 300 -13.26 -14.28 13.41
N HIS A 301 -12.18 -13.54 13.71
CA HIS A 301 -10.92 -13.65 13.00
C HIS A 301 -10.23 -15.00 13.27
N ILE A 302 -10.28 -15.49 14.52
CA ILE A 302 -9.74 -16.80 14.91
C ILE A 302 -10.54 -17.92 14.22
N GLU A 303 -11.87 -17.83 14.23
CA GLU A 303 -12.75 -18.80 13.55
C GLU A 303 -12.50 -18.86 12.05
N HIS A 304 -12.31 -17.71 11.39
CA HIS A 304 -11.97 -17.66 9.97
C HIS A 304 -10.58 -18.25 9.71
N TRP A 305 -9.58 -17.93 10.53
CA TRP A 305 -8.24 -18.56 10.42
C TRP A 305 -8.31 -20.08 10.52
N GLU A 306 -9.07 -20.61 11.47
CA GLU A 306 -9.27 -22.05 11.63
C GLU A 306 -9.97 -22.67 10.42
N SER A 307 -10.95 -21.99 9.84
CA SER A 307 -11.60 -22.41 8.58
C SER A 307 -10.60 -22.47 7.42
N LEU A 308 -9.72 -21.47 7.29
CA LEU A 308 -8.65 -21.45 6.28
C LEU A 308 -7.67 -22.59 6.50
N ARG A 309 -7.21 -22.81 7.74
CA ARG A 309 -6.35 -23.94 8.10
C ARG A 309 -7.02 -25.25 7.74
N GLN A 310 -8.29 -25.44 8.10
CA GLN A 310 -9.04 -26.64 7.78
C GLN A 310 -9.18 -26.84 6.26
N SER A 311 -9.33 -25.77 5.48
CA SER A 311 -9.30 -25.81 4.02
C SER A 311 -7.93 -26.26 3.49
N VAL A 312 -6.83 -25.76 4.08
CA VAL A 312 -5.47 -26.22 3.77
C VAL A 312 -5.27 -27.67 4.15
N LEU A 313 -5.84 -28.19 5.24
CA LEU A 313 -5.69 -29.61 5.62
C LEU A 313 -6.52 -30.55 4.73
N THR A 314 -7.65 -30.08 4.21
CA THR A 314 -8.61 -30.92 3.47
C THR A 314 -8.40 -30.90 1.97
N ASN A 315 -7.99 -29.77 1.40
CA ASN A 315 -7.91 -29.59 -0.06
C ASN A 315 -6.49 -29.27 -0.51
N GLU A 316 -5.89 -30.18 -1.27
CA GLU A 316 -4.59 -29.96 -1.90
C GLU A 316 -4.75 -29.02 -3.08
N SER A 317 -3.91 -28.00 -3.16
CA SER A 317 -3.83 -27.11 -4.31
C SER A 317 -2.42 -27.08 -4.88
N ILE A 318 -2.31 -26.88 -6.20
CA ILE A 318 -1.02 -26.58 -6.85
C ILE A 318 -0.32 -25.38 -6.19
N VAL A 319 -1.10 -24.43 -5.66
CA VAL A 319 -0.58 -23.25 -4.98
C VAL A 319 0.20 -23.62 -3.73
N ASP A 320 -0.11 -24.75 -3.08
CA ASP A 320 0.65 -25.23 -1.93
C ASP A 320 2.07 -25.52 -2.37
N LYS A 321 2.25 -26.28 -3.46
CA LYS A 321 3.57 -26.58 -4.03
C LYS A 321 4.33 -25.31 -4.42
N LEU A 322 3.63 -24.30 -4.96
CA LEU A 322 4.23 -23.00 -5.29
C LEU A 322 4.68 -22.24 -4.05
N VAL A 323 3.89 -22.24 -2.98
CA VAL A 323 4.25 -21.64 -1.67
C VAL A 323 5.46 -22.37 -1.10
N PHE A 324 5.41 -23.71 -1.05
CA PHE A 324 6.51 -24.54 -0.56
C PHE A 324 7.81 -24.26 -1.32
N LYS A 325 7.73 -24.22 -2.65
CA LYS A 325 8.87 -23.90 -3.51
C LYS A 325 9.39 -22.48 -3.28
N ASP A 326 8.51 -21.50 -3.08
CA ASP A 326 8.94 -20.10 -2.93
C ASP A 326 9.70 -19.88 -1.62
N VAL A 327 9.23 -20.43 -0.50
CA VAL A 327 9.93 -20.35 0.80
C VAL A 327 11.30 -21.02 0.70
N GLN A 328 11.38 -22.23 0.12
CA GLN A 328 12.65 -22.93 -0.10
C GLN A 328 13.64 -22.15 -0.97
N LEU A 329 13.15 -21.44 -1.98
CA LEU A 329 14.00 -20.64 -2.87
C LEU A 329 14.38 -19.27 -2.28
N THR A 330 13.75 -18.85 -1.19
CA THR A 330 13.93 -17.51 -0.62
C THR A 330 14.27 -17.60 0.87
N ALA A 331 13.28 -17.60 1.75
CA ALA A 331 13.48 -17.54 3.20
C ALA A 331 14.42 -18.62 3.75
N THR A 332 14.36 -19.86 3.25
CA THR A 332 15.25 -20.95 3.66
C THR A 332 16.73 -20.66 3.39
N ASN A 333 17.01 -20.00 2.28
CA ASN A 333 18.38 -19.65 1.88
C ASN A 333 18.80 -18.26 2.37
N ASP A 334 18.01 -17.64 3.25
CA ASP A 334 18.27 -16.30 3.78
C ASP A 334 18.68 -16.39 5.25
N ASP A 335 19.90 -15.94 5.54
CA ASP A 335 20.49 -15.96 6.89
C ASP A 335 19.66 -15.19 7.94
N ARG A 336 18.71 -14.34 7.51
CA ARG A 336 17.83 -13.57 8.38
C ARG A 336 16.44 -14.18 8.55
N TYR A 337 15.99 -15.06 7.66
CA TYR A 337 14.62 -15.55 7.66
C TYR A 337 14.47 -17.07 7.73
N PHE A 338 15.55 -17.85 7.62
CA PHE A 338 15.51 -19.32 7.66
C PHE A 338 14.82 -19.89 8.91
N VAL A 339 14.86 -19.16 10.04
CA VAL A 339 14.20 -19.59 11.29
C VAL A 339 12.67 -19.50 11.26
N PHE A 340 12.09 -18.88 10.24
CA PHE A 340 10.64 -18.62 10.15
C PHE A 340 9.93 -19.46 9.09
N GLU A 341 10.59 -20.48 8.53
CA GLU A 341 10.02 -21.32 7.45
C GLU A 341 8.63 -21.87 7.79
N ASP A 342 8.50 -22.49 8.96
CA ASP A 342 7.25 -23.15 9.37
C ASP A 342 6.10 -22.14 9.48
N VAL A 343 6.35 -21.01 10.13
CA VAL A 343 5.38 -19.91 10.24
C VAL A 343 5.05 -19.37 8.85
N LEU A 344 6.03 -19.16 7.98
CA LEU A 344 5.79 -18.70 6.60
C LEU A 344 4.90 -19.66 5.80
N TYR A 345 5.08 -20.97 5.94
CA TYR A 345 4.19 -21.95 5.33
C TYR A 345 2.76 -21.79 5.85
N GLN A 346 2.56 -21.76 7.16
CA GLN A 346 1.23 -21.59 7.76
C GLN A 346 0.52 -20.33 7.23
N ILE A 347 1.22 -19.19 7.27
CA ILE A 347 0.69 -17.90 6.85
C ILE A 347 0.35 -17.91 5.36
N MET A 348 1.28 -18.34 4.50
CA MET A 348 1.10 -18.25 3.05
C MET A 348 0.13 -19.28 2.49
N LEU A 349 0.04 -20.48 3.10
CA LEU A 349 -0.98 -21.47 2.76
C LEU A 349 -2.38 -20.96 3.10
N CYS A 350 -2.62 -20.47 4.32
CA CYS A 350 -3.91 -19.88 4.68
C CYS A 350 -4.23 -18.63 3.83
N PHE A 351 -3.23 -17.79 3.56
CA PHE A 351 -3.37 -16.62 2.69
C PHE A 351 -3.85 -16.99 1.29
N SER A 352 -3.34 -18.09 0.71
CA SER A 352 -3.79 -18.55 -0.61
C SER A 352 -5.26 -19.00 -0.67
N ARG A 353 -5.84 -19.38 0.48
CA ARG A 353 -7.22 -19.89 0.59
C ARG A 353 -8.25 -18.82 0.89
N ASP A 354 -7.83 -17.62 1.30
CA ASP A 354 -8.74 -16.59 1.78
C ASP A 354 -9.43 -15.83 0.65
N THR A 355 -10.69 -16.18 0.40
CA THR A 355 -11.53 -15.56 -0.63
C THR A 355 -11.84 -14.09 -0.37
N GLU A 356 -11.76 -13.64 0.89
CA GLU A 356 -12.04 -12.25 1.24
C GLU A 356 -10.98 -11.28 0.69
N ILE A 357 -9.72 -11.74 0.52
CA ILE A 357 -8.65 -10.92 -0.09
C ILE A 357 -9.06 -10.45 -1.48
N SER A 358 -9.58 -11.37 -2.30
CA SER A 358 -9.99 -11.07 -3.67
C SER A 358 -11.11 -10.04 -3.71
N GLN A 359 -12.07 -10.12 -2.77
CA GLN A 359 -13.20 -9.21 -2.66
C GLN A 359 -12.72 -7.80 -2.28
N LEU A 360 -11.78 -7.71 -1.35
CA LEU A 360 -11.24 -6.43 -0.88
C LEU A 360 -10.37 -5.75 -1.95
N ILE A 361 -9.62 -6.51 -2.76
CA ILE A 361 -8.80 -5.95 -3.85
C ILE A 361 -9.65 -5.60 -5.09
N GLN A 362 -10.61 -6.44 -5.49
CA GLN A 362 -11.40 -6.22 -6.71
C GLN A 362 -12.25 -4.94 -6.69
N VAL A 363 -12.65 -4.48 -5.49
CA VAL A 363 -13.31 -3.18 -5.29
C VAL A 363 -12.45 -2.01 -5.80
N GLU A 364 -11.12 -2.15 -5.86
CA GLU A 364 -10.22 -1.11 -6.36
C GLU A 364 -10.16 -0.99 -7.89
N PHE A 365 -10.46 -2.06 -8.66
CA PHE A 365 -10.13 -2.10 -10.08
C PHE A 365 -11.31 -2.24 -11.06
N THR A 366 -12.46 -2.84 -10.71
CA THR A 366 -13.57 -2.98 -11.67
C THR A 366 -14.95 -3.19 -11.05
N ASN A 367 -15.90 -2.29 -11.34
CA ASN A 367 -17.35 -2.59 -11.42
C ASN A 367 -17.64 -3.37 -12.73
N SER A 368 -17.11 -4.58 -12.89
CA SER A 368 -17.45 -5.42 -14.05
C SER A 368 -18.43 -6.51 -13.64
N ALA A 369 -19.70 -6.31 -13.99
CA ALA A 369 -20.82 -7.25 -13.79
C ALA A 369 -20.69 -8.57 -14.60
N LYS A 370 -19.47 -8.95 -15.02
CA LYS A 370 -19.16 -10.21 -15.71
C LYS A 370 -18.00 -10.93 -15.01
N ALA A 371 -18.11 -11.13 -13.70
CA ALA A 371 -17.34 -12.12 -12.96
C ALA A 371 -17.80 -13.54 -13.35
N LYS A 372 -17.60 -13.93 -14.61
CA LYS A 372 -17.66 -15.35 -14.98
C LYS A 372 -16.46 -16.04 -14.35
N GLN A 373 -16.72 -17.13 -13.63
CA GLN A 373 -15.77 -18.06 -12.96
C GLN A 373 -14.30 -17.64 -13.01
N TYR A 374 -13.83 -17.02 -11.93
CA TYR A 374 -12.41 -16.79 -11.75
C TYR A 374 -11.69 -18.15 -11.61
N GLU A 375 -10.92 -18.51 -12.64
CA GLU A 375 -10.04 -19.68 -12.65
C GLU A 375 -8.67 -19.27 -12.08
N GLY A 376 -8.52 -19.37 -10.76
CA GLY A 376 -7.26 -19.11 -10.06
C GLY A 376 -7.36 -19.41 -8.56
N PRO A 377 -6.33 -19.06 -7.77
CA PRO A 377 -6.32 -19.28 -6.32
C PRO A 377 -7.45 -18.51 -5.62
N PRO A 378 -8.06 -19.05 -4.54
CA PRO A 378 -9.13 -18.37 -3.82
C PRO A 378 -8.84 -16.92 -3.42
N CYS A 379 -7.58 -16.59 -3.08
CA CYS A 379 -7.15 -15.24 -2.76
C CYS A 379 -7.20 -14.21 -3.90
N GLY A 380 -7.47 -14.65 -5.14
CA GLY A 380 -7.72 -13.77 -6.28
C GLY A 380 -6.50 -13.40 -7.10
N PHE A 381 -5.29 -13.86 -6.74
CA PHE A 381 -4.08 -13.66 -7.54
C PHE A 381 -3.17 -14.90 -7.49
N VAL A 382 -2.29 -15.01 -8.48
CA VAL A 382 -1.30 -16.09 -8.56
C VAL A 382 0.00 -15.65 -7.87
N PRO A 383 0.57 -16.46 -6.96
CA PRO A 383 1.82 -16.11 -6.27
C PRO A 383 2.98 -15.96 -7.27
N PHE A 384 3.79 -14.95 -7.05
CA PHE A 384 5.03 -14.70 -7.78
C PHE A 384 6.23 -15.20 -6.99
N HIS A 385 7.37 -15.33 -7.67
CA HIS A 385 8.62 -15.63 -6.99
C HIS A 385 9.06 -14.52 -6.03
N GLY A 386 9.14 -14.85 -4.74
CA GLY A 386 9.51 -13.97 -3.64
C GLY A 386 8.32 -13.29 -2.98
N ILE A 387 7.11 -13.83 -3.14
CA ILE A 387 5.92 -13.32 -2.44
C ILE A 387 6.00 -13.58 -0.94
N CYS A 388 6.54 -14.72 -0.50
CA CYS A 388 6.65 -15.03 0.93
C CYS A 388 7.59 -14.06 1.67
N MET A 389 8.55 -13.44 0.96
CA MET A 389 9.39 -12.39 1.51
C MET A 389 8.59 -11.15 1.92
N LEU A 390 7.37 -10.94 1.40
CA LEU A 390 6.50 -9.87 1.90
C LEU A 390 5.91 -10.18 3.28
N ALA A 391 5.83 -11.45 3.67
CA ALA A 391 5.33 -11.88 4.98
C ALA A 391 6.46 -12.05 6.01
N ALA A 392 7.68 -12.42 5.56
CA ALA A 392 8.80 -12.74 6.46
C ALA A 392 9.15 -11.68 7.50
N PRO A 393 9.13 -10.36 7.21
CA PRO A 393 9.44 -9.34 8.21
C PRO A 393 8.40 -9.28 9.35
N PHE A 394 7.16 -9.73 9.12
CA PHE A 394 6.13 -9.78 10.15
C PHE A 394 6.42 -10.85 11.22
N CYS A 395 7.24 -11.87 10.91
CA CYS A 395 7.67 -12.87 11.88
C CYS A 395 8.51 -12.26 13.02
N TYR A 396 9.16 -11.12 12.79
CA TYR A 396 9.86 -10.37 13.84
C TYR A 396 8.91 -9.53 14.73
N LEU A 397 7.63 -9.40 14.35
CA LEU A 397 6.66 -8.53 15.03
C LEU A 397 5.65 -9.30 15.87
N TYR A 398 5.43 -10.58 15.57
CA TYR A 398 4.37 -11.37 16.17
C TYR A 398 4.81 -12.81 16.42
N ASP A 399 4.63 -13.27 17.65
CA ASP A 399 4.77 -14.69 18.01
C ASP A 399 3.53 -15.51 17.61
N ASN A 400 2.35 -14.87 17.61
CA ASN A 400 1.09 -15.53 17.28
C ASN A 400 0.80 -15.48 15.77
N PRO A 401 0.64 -16.64 15.08
CA PRO A 401 0.45 -16.68 13.63
C PRO A 401 -0.86 -16.02 13.16
N VAL A 402 -1.92 -16.02 13.98
CA VAL A 402 -3.19 -15.35 13.65
C VAL A 402 -2.99 -13.84 13.60
N SER A 403 -2.30 -13.27 14.59
CA SER A 403 -2.01 -11.82 14.64
C SER A 403 -1.10 -11.39 13.49
N LEU A 404 -0.10 -12.22 13.18
CA LEU A 404 0.78 -12.04 12.03
C LEU A 404 -0.05 -12.04 10.74
N TYR A 405 -0.87 -13.07 10.53
CA TYR A 405 -1.68 -13.25 9.34
C TYR A 405 -2.57 -12.04 9.05
N TYR A 406 -3.36 -11.58 10.03
CA TYR A 406 -4.28 -10.46 9.80
C TYR A 406 -3.55 -9.14 9.56
N THR A 407 -2.40 -8.93 10.19
CA THR A 407 -1.60 -7.73 9.96
C THR A 407 -0.93 -7.76 8.59
N PHE A 408 -0.32 -8.89 8.20
CA PHE A 408 0.24 -9.07 6.86
C PHE A 408 -0.83 -8.94 5.78
N ARG A 409 -1.99 -9.58 5.96
CA ARG A 409 -3.13 -9.50 5.04
C ARG A 409 -3.58 -8.06 4.83
N ALA A 410 -3.78 -7.31 5.91
CA ALA A 410 -4.17 -5.90 5.83
C ALA A 410 -3.11 -5.05 5.10
N PHE A 411 -1.83 -5.27 5.40
CA PHE A 411 -0.72 -4.59 4.73
C PHE A 411 -0.66 -4.92 3.23
N TYR A 412 -0.80 -6.20 2.87
CA TYR A 412 -0.79 -6.64 1.48
C TYR A 412 -1.93 -6.04 0.66
N ILE A 413 -3.16 -6.10 1.21
CA ILE A 413 -4.35 -5.54 0.58
C ILE A 413 -4.21 -4.03 0.42
N ARG A 414 -3.64 -3.31 1.39
CA ARG A 414 -3.49 -1.86 1.28
C ARG A 414 -2.39 -1.44 0.30
N TYR A 415 -1.31 -2.20 0.23
CA TYR A 415 -0.07 -1.78 -0.43
C TYR A 415 0.46 -2.78 -1.46
N CYS A 416 0.85 -3.98 -1.02
CA CYS A 416 1.70 -4.87 -1.81
C CYS A 416 1.06 -5.36 -3.11
N HIS A 417 -0.27 -5.55 -3.16
CA HIS A 417 -0.95 -6.00 -4.37
C HIS A 417 -0.76 -5.02 -5.56
N ARG A 418 -0.49 -3.73 -5.28
CA ARG A 418 -0.25 -2.70 -6.30
C ARG A 418 1.15 -2.79 -6.89
N LEU A 419 2.05 -3.52 -6.23
CA LEU A 419 3.43 -3.75 -6.66
C LEU A 419 3.54 -4.88 -7.68
N THR A 420 2.47 -5.69 -7.85
CA THR A 420 2.45 -6.89 -8.70
C THR A 420 1.45 -6.80 -9.84
N THR A 421 0.64 -5.74 -9.88
CA THR A 421 -0.42 -5.51 -10.87
C THR A 421 -0.11 -4.27 -11.72
N ILE A 422 -0.45 -4.33 -13.00
CA ILE A 422 -0.34 -3.18 -13.91
C ILE A 422 -1.64 -2.40 -13.81
N ASN A 423 -1.58 -1.24 -13.17
CA ASN A 423 -2.73 -0.38 -12.96
C ASN A 423 -2.34 1.11 -13.04
N THR A 424 -3.33 1.99 -12.93
CA THR A 424 -3.15 3.45 -13.03
C THR A 424 -3.05 4.12 -11.66
N HIS A 425 -2.89 3.36 -10.57
CA HIS A 425 -2.82 3.93 -9.23
C HIS A 425 -1.52 4.75 -9.08
N PRO A 426 -1.53 5.96 -8.50
CA PRO A 426 -0.34 6.80 -8.34
C PRO A 426 0.81 6.15 -7.55
N GLN A 427 0.48 5.18 -6.72
CA GLN A 427 1.43 4.37 -5.94
C GLN A 427 1.59 2.92 -6.45
N GLY A 428 1.07 2.60 -7.64
CA GLY A 428 1.25 1.29 -8.27
C GLY A 428 2.62 1.13 -8.90
N ILE A 429 3.02 -0.11 -9.20
CA ILE A 429 4.38 -0.42 -9.68
C ILE A 429 4.81 0.42 -10.89
N VAL A 430 3.89 0.68 -11.83
CA VAL A 430 4.15 1.50 -13.03
C VAL A 430 4.52 2.93 -12.63
N SER A 431 3.72 3.53 -11.74
CA SER A 431 3.94 4.89 -11.22
C SER A 431 5.24 4.97 -10.41
N LEU A 432 5.56 3.96 -9.62
CA LEU A 432 6.81 3.91 -8.86
C LEU A 432 8.04 3.79 -9.77
N CYS A 433 7.97 3.00 -10.85
CA CYS A 433 9.04 2.92 -11.85
C CYS A 433 9.23 4.26 -12.56
N LEU A 434 8.13 4.92 -12.96
CA LEU A 434 8.17 6.24 -13.58
C LEU A 434 8.72 7.31 -12.63
N LEU A 435 8.32 7.27 -11.36
CA LEU A 435 8.82 8.18 -10.34
C LEU A 435 10.33 8.02 -10.14
N PHE A 436 10.79 6.77 -10.02
CA PHE A 436 12.21 6.44 -9.92
C PHE A 436 13.00 7.02 -11.11
N GLU A 437 12.53 6.77 -12.33
CA GLU A 437 13.22 7.21 -13.54
C GLU A 437 13.26 8.74 -13.67
N LYS A 438 12.13 9.43 -13.43
CA LYS A 438 12.07 10.90 -13.49
C LYS A 438 13.01 11.56 -12.49
N LEU A 439 13.04 11.06 -11.26
CA LEU A 439 13.91 11.59 -10.23
C LEU A 439 15.38 11.32 -10.56
N LEU A 440 15.73 10.13 -11.08
CA LEU A 440 17.09 9.79 -11.51
C LEU A 440 17.55 10.72 -12.65
N GLN A 441 16.72 10.91 -13.68
CA GLN A 441 17.01 11.82 -14.80
C GLN A 441 17.20 13.28 -14.34
N THR A 442 16.36 13.73 -13.40
CA THR A 442 16.32 15.14 -12.98
C THR A 442 17.42 15.47 -11.97
N HIS A 443 17.71 14.57 -11.04
CA HIS A 443 18.57 14.85 -9.88
C HIS A 443 19.93 14.16 -9.94
N GLU A 444 20.09 13.14 -10.79
CA GLU A 444 21.36 12.42 -11.00
C GLU A 444 21.69 12.32 -12.51
N PRO A 445 21.71 13.44 -13.26
CA PRO A 445 21.81 13.43 -14.71
C PRO A 445 23.14 12.83 -15.21
N GLN A 446 24.22 12.95 -14.43
CA GLN A 446 25.52 12.35 -14.76
C GLN A 446 25.47 10.83 -14.69
N LEU A 447 24.89 10.29 -13.62
CA LEU A 447 24.69 8.85 -13.46
C LEU A 447 23.74 8.31 -14.55
N TRP A 448 22.68 9.05 -14.87
CA TRP A 448 21.79 8.73 -15.99
C TRP A 448 22.53 8.66 -17.33
N SER A 449 23.36 9.66 -17.64
CA SER A 449 24.19 9.66 -18.86
C SER A 449 25.11 8.44 -18.91
N HIS A 450 25.76 8.13 -17.80
CA HIS A 450 26.66 6.98 -17.69
C HIS A 450 25.94 5.66 -17.97
N PHE A 451 24.74 5.46 -17.39
CA PHE A 451 23.93 4.29 -17.70
C PHE A 451 23.54 4.21 -19.18
N ARG A 452 23.22 5.34 -19.82
CA ARG A 452 22.93 5.39 -21.26
C ARG A 452 24.15 5.04 -22.11
N GLU A 453 25.33 5.56 -21.78
CA GLU A 453 26.58 5.23 -22.47
C GLU A 453 26.88 3.73 -22.41
N LEU A 454 26.65 3.12 -21.24
CA LEU A 454 26.84 1.68 -21.03
C LEU A 454 25.69 0.80 -21.53
N GLN A 455 24.59 1.39 -22.02
CA GLN A 455 23.36 0.67 -22.40
C GLN A 455 22.77 -0.19 -21.26
N ILE A 456 22.97 0.23 -20.02
CA ILE A 456 22.40 -0.41 -18.84
C ILE A 456 21.10 0.30 -18.47
N GLN A 457 20.03 -0.47 -18.28
CA GLN A 457 18.71 0.06 -17.90
C GLN A 457 18.62 0.13 -16.37
N PRO A 458 18.62 1.32 -15.73
CA PRO A 458 18.69 1.43 -14.28
C PRO A 458 17.53 0.72 -13.58
N ILE A 459 16.35 0.74 -14.19
CA ILE A 459 15.18 0.06 -13.65
C ILE A 459 15.40 -1.46 -13.50
N ARG A 460 16.16 -2.10 -14.38
CA ARG A 460 16.45 -3.56 -14.28
C ARG A 460 17.22 -3.91 -13.01
N VAL A 461 17.99 -2.97 -12.47
CA VAL A 461 18.72 -3.12 -11.20
C VAL A 461 17.75 -3.04 -10.03
N VAL A 462 16.94 -1.98 -9.99
CA VAL A 462 16.12 -1.65 -8.80
C VAL A 462 14.73 -2.30 -8.78
N PHE A 463 14.27 -2.88 -9.91
CA PHE A 463 12.88 -3.36 -10.02
C PHE A 463 12.53 -4.41 -8.96
N LYS A 464 13.46 -5.32 -8.64
CA LYS A 464 13.26 -6.31 -7.58
C LYS A 464 13.12 -5.67 -6.20
N TRP A 465 13.74 -4.51 -5.97
CA TRP A 465 13.60 -3.75 -4.73
C TRP A 465 12.20 -3.15 -4.65
N LEU A 466 11.74 -2.49 -5.72
CA LEU A 466 10.41 -1.87 -5.79
C LEU A 466 9.30 -2.91 -5.66
N MET A 467 9.35 -3.99 -6.43
CA MET A 467 8.30 -5.02 -6.43
C MET A 467 8.19 -5.76 -5.09
N ARG A 468 9.30 -5.91 -4.35
CA ARG A 468 9.31 -6.55 -3.02
C ARG A 468 9.31 -5.57 -1.86
N ALA A 469 9.08 -4.27 -2.12
CA ALA A 469 9.18 -3.21 -1.11
C ALA A 469 10.46 -3.31 -0.25
N PHE A 470 11.60 -3.60 -0.90
CA PHE A 470 12.93 -3.88 -0.34
C PHE A 470 13.08 -5.14 0.52
N SER A 471 12.04 -5.96 0.66
CA SER A 471 12.17 -7.23 1.37
C SER A 471 13.14 -8.19 0.68
N GLY A 472 14.01 -8.80 1.47
CA GLY A 472 15.14 -9.62 1.02
C GLY A 472 16.30 -8.82 0.40
N HIS A 473 16.29 -7.49 0.50
CA HIS A 473 17.37 -6.62 0.00
C HIS A 473 17.91 -5.67 1.07
N LEU A 474 17.15 -5.42 2.13
CA LEU A 474 17.60 -4.71 3.33
C LEU A 474 17.65 -5.64 4.54
N PRO A 475 18.54 -5.38 5.52
CA PRO A 475 18.45 -5.97 6.84
C PRO A 475 17.05 -5.76 7.46
N PRO A 476 16.52 -6.72 8.23
CA PRO A 476 15.16 -6.63 8.79
C PRO A 476 14.89 -5.33 9.56
N GLU A 477 15.85 -4.85 10.33
CA GLU A 477 15.73 -3.60 11.09
C GLU A 477 15.48 -2.38 10.18
N GLN A 478 16.25 -2.25 9.10
CA GLN A 478 16.12 -1.15 8.14
C GLN A 478 14.83 -1.28 7.32
N LEU A 479 14.44 -2.50 6.98
CA LEU A 479 13.20 -2.78 6.28
C LEU A 479 11.97 -2.41 7.12
N LEU A 480 11.97 -2.75 8.41
CA LEU A 480 10.88 -2.41 9.32
C LEU A 480 10.77 -0.89 9.53
N ILE A 481 11.89 -0.16 9.51
CA ILE A 481 11.87 1.31 9.49
C ILE A 481 11.20 1.82 8.20
N LEU A 482 11.58 1.30 7.04
CA LEU A 482 10.96 1.67 5.77
C LEU A 482 9.44 1.41 5.80
N TRP A 483 9.00 0.30 6.38
CA TRP A 483 7.57 -0.04 6.47
C TRP A 483 6.83 0.76 7.55
N ASP A 484 7.50 1.19 8.64
CA ASP A 484 6.98 2.21 9.55
C ASP A 484 6.63 3.49 8.75
N LEU A 485 7.52 3.92 7.85
CA LEU A 485 7.30 5.12 7.03
C LEU A 485 6.18 4.93 6.00
N ILE A 486 6.09 3.76 5.36
CA ILE A 486 4.96 3.44 4.45
C ILE A 486 3.64 3.58 5.20
N LEU A 487 3.53 3.03 6.41
CA LEU A 487 2.32 3.12 7.23
C LEU A 487 2.05 4.53 7.75
N GLY A 488 3.10 5.21 8.23
CA GLY A 488 3.01 6.55 8.80
C GLY A 488 2.58 7.60 7.78
N TYR A 489 3.08 7.52 6.55
CA TYR A 489 2.74 8.44 5.46
C TYR A 489 1.63 7.93 4.54
N ASP A 490 1.23 6.67 4.70
CA ASP A 490 0.29 6.00 3.81
C ASP A 490 0.72 6.04 2.33
N SER A 491 2.02 5.87 2.07
CA SER A 491 2.62 6.03 0.75
C SER A 491 3.73 5.03 0.44
N LEU A 492 3.66 4.42 -0.76
CA LEU A 492 4.72 3.60 -1.34
C LEU A 492 5.76 4.41 -2.14
N GLU A 493 5.56 5.71 -2.35
CA GLU A 493 6.48 6.54 -3.16
C GLU A 493 7.89 6.66 -2.55
N ILE A 494 8.00 6.42 -1.23
CA ILE A 494 9.28 6.33 -0.54
C ILE A 494 10.18 5.21 -1.08
N LEU A 495 9.60 4.16 -1.67
CA LEU A 495 10.36 3.07 -2.29
C LEU A 495 11.21 3.57 -3.46
N SER A 496 10.62 4.39 -4.34
CA SER A 496 11.33 4.97 -5.49
C SER A 496 12.41 5.95 -5.03
N LEU A 497 12.13 6.75 -3.99
CA LEU A 497 13.10 7.67 -3.41
C LEU A 497 14.31 6.92 -2.84
N LEU A 498 14.06 5.88 -2.03
CA LEU A 498 15.14 5.05 -1.46
C LEU A 498 15.95 4.34 -2.54
N ALA A 499 15.31 3.84 -3.60
CA ALA A 499 16.01 3.18 -4.70
C ALA A 499 17.02 4.08 -5.40
N ILE A 500 16.70 5.36 -5.58
CA ILE A 500 17.64 6.34 -6.16
C ILE A 500 18.77 6.62 -5.19
N ILE A 501 18.44 6.86 -3.92
CA ILE A 501 19.46 7.12 -2.90
C ILE A 501 20.48 5.98 -2.86
N VAL A 502 20.01 4.72 -2.80
CA VAL A 502 20.90 3.54 -2.80
C VAL A 502 21.70 3.43 -4.10
N LEU A 503 21.17 3.87 -5.24
CA LEU A 503 21.87 3.80 -6.53
C LEU A 503 22.89 4.93 -6.71
N SER A 504 22.65 6.09 -6.10
CA SER A 504 23.55 7.26 -6.15
C SER A 504 24.79 7.12 -5.25
N PHE A 505 24.68 6.34 -4.17
CA PHE A 505 25.78 6.01 -3.27
C PHE A 505 26.59 4.83 -3.77
#